data_AF-A0A9P3PY33-F1
#
_entry.id   AF-A0A9P3PY33-F1
#
_cell.length_a   1.000
_cell.length_b   1.000
_cell.length_c   1.000
_cell.angle_alpha   90.00
_cell.angle_beta   90.00
_cell.angle_gamma   90.00
#
_symmetry.space_group_name_H-M   'P 1'
#
loop_
_entity.id
_entity.type
_entity.pdbx_description
1 polymer ?
#
loop_
_entity_poly.entity_id
_entity_poly.type
_entity_poly.pdbx_seq_one_letter_code
_entity_poly.pdbx_strand_id
1 'polypeptide(L)'
;MPGPVRSLPPPTKKRKVQADSAFSQSIQRLEAELTQAISAGASLNPLADLVELALATKNPQETSKAIYALYRVFVLVISSDKLGLGGDDAAKVVKAWLWDRLNVYVDYLGGLLKDEEKTLRISALQILFSLQKHLSTSYTKTTPSQPQFHISHFRKIVSFLLLCPPSSRPQETPTSDTTIDPDVLHQFHETWFSVHDDVRWFFLRDAATLLNSTPAKSAPSLAPNLLSVLERLNTFPTEKSELNSWWVSEMGTKPPKPKRPSKKGGEDAASSSEDEDADEKNEEDEDDWRKFFDEEPEAKDKDGKPQGPSARLHKLTIHQSLHSLPSHRAVFTRAWLALLPRLSIEGGDGKALAMRALNVMHRGVMPHLTRAVLVMDWVGASVDYGGAVGLLALNALFVLMKEYNLDYPSFYTRLYAFLDRDVLHLKHRARFFRMTELFLSSTHLPANLLASFIKRLSRLALNAPPAAIVMVVPFTYNVLKRHPALMHMIHRTDVDDPSNDPYLPDEKNPLHTQAQHSSLWELLSHRAHYHSGVSTLVKIFSEAFTKPGYAMEDFLDHTYGTLFETEANRKIKKEPALAVGVEKVRELFPVAGAAGEEEEEGVRVESDVVNELWVFA
;
A
#
# COMPACT_ATOMS: atom_id res chain seq x y z
N MET A 1 -35.79 5.61 -30.31
CA MET A 1 -34.79 4.67 -29.76
C MET A 1 -33.50 5.45 -29.53
N PRO A 2 -33.15 5.85 -28.31
CA PRO A 2 -31.80 6.34 -28.05
C PRO A 2 -30.84 5.16 -28.26
N GLY A 3 -29.83 5.34 -29.12
CA GLY A 3 -28.87 4.28 -29.44
C GLY A 3 -28.12 3.77 -28.21
N PRO A 4 -27.55 2.54 -28.26
CA PRO A 4 -26.82 1.98 -27.14
C PRO A 4 -25.65 2.92 -26.78
N VAL A 5 -25.62 3.34 -25.51
CA VAL A 5 -24.53 4.13 -24.93
C VAL A 5 -23.23 3.37 -25.19
N ARG A 6 -22.30 3.96 -25.96
CA ARG A 6 -21.00 3.34 -26.25
C ARG A 6 -20.27 3.12 -24.93
N SER A 7 -20.11 1.86 -24.55
CA SER A 7 -19.42 1.45 -23.31
C SER A 7 -17.90 1.39 -23.46
N LEU A 8 -17.40 1.37 -24.69
CA LEU A 8 -15.98 1.43 -25.01
C LEU A 8 -15.60 2.82 -25.55
N PRO A 9 -14.41 3.34 -25.21
CA PRO A 9 -13.92 4.58 -25.79
C PRO A 9 -13.80 4.45 -27.33
N PRO A 10 -14.01 5.55 -28.08
CA PRO A 10 -13.86 5.52 -29.52
C PRO A 10 -12.42 5.12 -29.89
N PRO A 11 -12.22 4.29 -30.94
CA PRO A 11 -10.90 3.81 -31.31
C PRO A 11 -9.98 5.01 -31.61
N THR A 12 -8.88 5.11 -30.87
CA THR A 12 -7.87 6.15 -31.09
C THR A 12 -7.18 5.93 -32.42
N LYS A 13 -7.57 6.74 -33.42
CA LYS A 13 -7.05 6.80 -34.80
C LYS A 13 -7.20 5.49 -35.59
N LYS A 14 -7.91 5.56 -36.73
CA LYS A 14 -7.96 4.49 -37.75
C LYS A 14 -6.52 4.15 -38.16
N ARG A 15 -5.95 3.09 -37.57
CA ARG A 15 -4.65 2.55 -37.97
C ARG A 15 -4.82 1.98 -39.37
N LYS A 16 -3.99 2.44 -40.31
CA LYS A 16 -4.01 2.05 -41.72
C LYS A 16 -3.92 0.52 -41.80
N VAL A 17 -5.02 -0.12 -42.18
CA VAL A 17 -5.14 -1.58 -42.29
C VAL A 17 -4.23 -2.03 -43.44
N GLN A 18 -3.20 -2.81 -43.13
CA GLN A 18 -2.39 -3.48 -44.14
C GLN A 18 -2.58 -4.99 -43.95
N ALA A 19 -2.98 -5.63 -45.05
CA ALA A 19 -3.32 -7.05 -45.24
C ALA A 19 -4.60 -7.55 -44.54
N ASP A 20 -5.72 -7.56 -45.28
CA ASP A 20 -6.88 -8.41 -44.95
C ASP A 20 -6.53 -9.87 -45.23
N SER A 21 -6.12 -10.60 -44.20
CA SER A 21 -5.97 -12.05 -44.26
C SER A 21 -7.34 -12.70 -44.49
N ALA A 22 -7.36 -13.87 -45.15
CA ALA A 22 -8.58 -14.68 -45.31
C ALA A 22 -9.28 -14.96 -43.96
N PHE A 23 -8.50 -15.01 -42.87
CA PHE A 23 -8.97 -15.16 -41.50
C PHE A 23 -9.71 -13.92 -40.97
N SER A 24 -9.27 -12.70 -41.32
CA SER A 24 -10.01 -11.49 -40.96
C SER A 24 -11.37 -11.43 -41.67
N GLN A 25 -11.45 -11.94 -42.90
CA GLN A 25 -12.69 -11.99 -43.67
C GLN A 25 -13.67 -13.06 -43.14
N SER A 26 -13.17 -14.21 -42.67
CA SER A 26 -14.02 -15.23 -42.06
C SER A 26 -14.64 -14.74 -40.75
N ILE A 27 -13.88 -14.04 -39.89
CA ILE A 27 -14.42 -13.41 -38.67
C ILE A 27 -15.54 -12.43 -39.01
N GLN A 28 -15.31 -11.54 -40.00
CA GLN A 28 -16.32 -10.55 -40.41
C GLN A 28 -17.57 -11.22 -40.99
N ARG A 29 -17.41 -12.30 -41.77
CA ARG A 29 -18.52 -13.06 -42.32
C ARG A 29 -19.35 -13.71 -41.22
N LEU A 30 -18.72 -14.39 -40.26
CA LEU A 30 -19.40 -15.03 -39.14
C LEU A 30 -20.06 -13.98 -38.22
N GLU A 31 -19.43 -12.82 -38.01
CA GLU A 31 -20.04 -11.69 -37.28
C GLU A 31 -21.30 -11.18 -38.00
N ALA A 32 -21.24 -10.98 -39.33
CA ALA A 32 -22.39 -10.55 -40.12
C ALA A 32 -23.53 -11.59 -40.12
N GLU A 33 -23.19 -12.87 -40.22
CA GLU A 33 -24.15 -13.97 -40.17
C GLU A 33 -24.84 -14.06 -38.80
N LEU A 34 -24.07 -13.96 -37.71
CA LEU A 34 -24.61 -14.00 -36.35
C LEU A 34 -25.44 -12.76 -36.00
N THR A 35 -25.03 -11.58 -36.45
CA THR A 35 -25.81 -10.35 -36.22
C THR A 35 -27.15 -10.40 -36.95
N GLN A 36 -27.19 -10.93 -38.18
CA GLN A 36 -28.43 -11.20 -38.91
C GLN A 36 -29.26 -12.29 -38.22
N ALA A 37 -28.66 -13.41 -37.82
CA ALA A 37 -29.34 -14.51 -37.14
C ALA A 37 -29.97 -14.08 -35.80
N ILE A 38 -29.30 -13.22 -35.03
CA ILE A 38 -29.83 -12.68 -33.77
C ILE A 38 -31.09 -11.84 -34.03
N SER A 39 -31.07 -11.01 -35.08
CA SER A 39 -32.20 -10.16 -35.47
C SER A 39 -33.38 -10.94 -36.08
N ALA A 40 -33.08 -12.03 -36.82
CA ALA A 40 -34.06 -12.87 -37.49
C ALA A 40 -34.58 -14.03 -36.61
N GLY A 41 -33.99 -14.26 -35.44
CA GLY A 41 -34.35 -15.40 -34.57
C GLY A 41 -33.85 -16.76 -35.08
N ALA A 42 -32.85 -16.79 -35.96
CA ALA A 42 -32.30 -18.00 -36.55
C ALA A 42 -31.29 -18.73 -35.63
N SER A 43 -30.77 -19.87 -36.08
CA SER A 43 -29.84 -20.72 -35.32
C SER A 43 -28.56 -19.98 -34.92
N LEU A 44 -28.15 -20.15 -33.66
CA LEU A 44 -26.95 -19.52 -33.07
C LEU A 44 -25.70 -20.42 -33.12
N ASN A 45 -25.75 -21.56 -33.81
CA ASN A 45 -24.64 -22.51 -33.92
C ASN A 45 -23.31 -21.90 -34.42
N PRO A 46 -23.30 -20.93 -35.37
CA PRO A 46 -22.05 -20.30 -35.83
C PRO A 46 -21.27 -19.56 -34.72
N LEU A 47 -21.87 -19.35 -33.55
CA LEU A 47 -21.20 -18.78 -32.39
C LEU A 47 -20.11 -19.70 -31.85
N ALA A 48 -20.32 -21.03 -31.90
CA ALA A 48 -19.30 -21.99 -31.48
C ALA A 48 -18.06 -21.88 -32.36
N ASP A 49 -18.25 -21.82 -33.68
CA ASP A 49 -17.17 -21.68 -34.65
C ASP A 49 -16.40 -20.38 -34.44
N LEU A 50 -17.11 -19.28 -34.13
CA LEU A 50 -16.46 -17.99 -33.88
C LEU A 50 -15.65 -18.00 -32.57
N VAL A 51 -16.15 -18.65 -31.50
CA VAL A 51 -15.40 -18.83 -30.25
C VAL A 51 -14.16 -19.69 -30.48
N GLU A 52 -14.29 -20.82 -31.17
CA GLU A 52 -13.17 -21.72 -31.46
C GLU A 52 -12.10 -21.02 -32.31
N LEU A 53 -12.50 -20.25 -33.33
CA LEU A 53 -11.59 -19.44 -34.12
C LEU A 53 -10.84 -18.42 -33.26
N ALA A 54 -11.51 -17.77 -32.31
CA ALA A 54 -10.86 -16.81 -31.42
C ALA A 54 -9.82 -17.46 -30.50
N LEU A 55 -10.07 -18.70 -30.04
CA LEU A 55 -9.14 -19.48 -29.21
C LEU A 55 -7.95 -20.02 -30.02
N ALA A 56 -8.16 -20.39 -31.29
CA ALA A 56 -7.12 -20.96 -32.14
C ALA A 56 -6.15 -19.90 -32.72
N THR A 57 -6.48 -18.62 -32.62
CA THR A 57 -5.72 -17.53 -33.25
C THR A 57 -4.39 -17.29 -32.52
N LYS A 58 -3.27 -17.28 -33.26
CA LYS A 58 -1.93 -16.96 -32.72
C LYS A 58 -1.53 -15.50 -32.90
N ASN A 59 -1.99 -14.88 -33.99
CA ASN A 59 -1.63 -13.51 -34.35
C ASN A 59 -2.35 -12.49 -33.46
N PRO A 60 -1.65 -11.47 -32.91
CA PRO A 60 -2.26 -10.51 -31.98
C PRO A 60 -3.31 -9.62 -32.65
N GLN A 61 -3.08 -9.23 -33.91
CA GLN A 61 -4.03 -8.40 -34.65
C GLN A 61 -5.34 -9.14 -34.95
N GLU A 62 -5.25 -10.40 -35.37
CA GLU A 62 -6.43 -11.25 -35.63
C GLU A 62 -7.18 -11.57 -34.34
N THR A 63 -6.44 -11.82 -33.25
CA THR A 63 -7.01 -12.04 -31.91
C THR A 63 -7.80 -10.80 -31.45
N SER A 64 -7.24 -9.60 -31.62
CA SER A 64 -7.96 -8.36 -31.30
C SER A 64 -9.27 -8.23 -32.09
N LYS A 65 -9.26 -8.53 -33.40
CA LYS A 65 -10.46 -8.49 -34.25
C LYS A 65 -11.49 -9.53 -33.79
N ALA A 66 -11.08 -10.75 -33.52
CA ALA A 66 -11.93 -11.86 -33.10
C ALA A 66 -12.63 -11.54 -31.76
N ILE A 67 -11.88 -11.04 -30.79
CA ILE A 67 -12.40 -10.66 -29.47
C ILE A 67 -13.40 -9.51 -29.59
N TYR A 68 -13.12 -8.46 -30.38
CA TYR A 68 -14.09 -7.39 -30.58
C TYR A 68 -15.35 -7.85 -31.35
N ALA A 69 -15.21 -8.78 -32.30
CA ALA A 69 -16.36 -9.38 -32.99
C ALA A 69 -17.23 -10.19 -32.01
N LEU A 70 -16.63 -11.08 -31.21
CA LEU A 70 -17.31 -11.81 -30.14
C LEU A 70 -18.02 -10.87 -29.17
N TYR A 71 -17.33 -9.82 -28.74
CA TYR A 71 -17.91 -8.81 -27.86
C TYR A 71 -19.18 -8.19 -28.45
N ARG A 72 -19.17 -7.77 -29.73
CA ARG A 72 -20.36 -7.17 -30.36
C ARG A 72 -21.51 -8.17 -30.47
N VAL A 73 -21.23 -9.41 -30.85
CA VAL A 73 -22.23 -10.48 -30.92
C VAL A 73 -22.82 -10.75 -29.54
N PHE A 74 -22.01 -10.94 -28.50
CA PHE A 74 -22.49 -11.18 -27.15
C PHE A 74 -23.27 -10.00 -26.57
N VAL A 75 -22.86 -8.75 -26.83
CA VAL A 75 -23.64 -7.57 -26.42
C VAL A 75 -25.01 -7.55 -27.08
N LEU A 76 -25.11 -7.94 -28.35
CA LEU A 76 -26.41 -8.08 -29.02
C LEU A 76 -27.26 -9.18 -28.39
N VAL A 77 -26.67 -10.34 -28.08
CA VAL A 77 -27.35 -11.45 -27.37
C VAL A 77 -27.87 -11.00 -26.00
N ILE A 78 -27.06 -10.27 -25.22
CA ILE A 78 -27.42 -9.75 -23.90
C ILE A 78 -28.52 -8.68 -24.02
N SER A 79 -28.38 -7.75 -24.97
CA SER A 79 -29.34 -6.65 -25.15
C SER A 79 -30.71 -7.11 -25.68
N SER A 80 -30.75 -8.25 -26.39
CA SER A 80 -31.98 -8.89 -26.90
C SER A 80 -32.65 -9.80 -25.88
N ASP A 81 -32.19 -9.81 -24.62
CA ASP A 81 -32.73 -10.55 -23.48
C ASP A 81 -32.83 -12.07 -23.68
N LYS A 82 -32.06 -12.62 -24.64
CA LYS A 82 -32.03 -14.07 -24.89
C LYS A 82 -31.38 -14.87 -23.75
N LEU A 83 -30.78 -14.18 -22.77
CA LEU A 83 -30.13 -14.73 -21.57
C LEU A 83 -30.96 -14.60 -20.28
N GLY A 84 -32.16 -14.01 -20.33
CA GLY A 84 -33.00 -13.79 -19.14
C GLY A 84 -33.55 -15.06 -18.48
N LEU A 85 -34.22 -14.94 -17.33
CA LEU A 85 -34.59 -16.06 -16.45
C LEU A 85 -35.85 -16.88 -16.86
N GLY A 86 -36.57 -16.52 -17.93
CA GLY A 86 -37.84 -17.19 -18.32
C GLY A 86 -37.81 -17.97 -19.64
N GLY A 87 -38.55 -19.08 -19.77
CA GLY A 87 -38.74 -19.81 -21.03
C GLY A 87 -38.99 -21.31 -20.86
N ASP A 88 -39.47 -21.96 -21.92
CA ASP A 88 -39.69 -23.42 -22.00
C ASP A 88 -38.38 -24.21 -21.80
N ASP A 89 -38.48 -25.50 -21.48
CA ASP A 89 -37.29 -26.34 -21.17
C ASP A 89 -36.26 -26.37 -22.32
N ALA A 90 -36.70 -26.32 -23.58
CA ALA A 90 -35.80 -26.17 -24.73
C ALA A 90 -35.05 -24.83 -24.73
N ALA A 91 -35.71 -23.74 -24.31
CA ALA A 91 -35.09 -22.42 -24.18
C ALA A 91 -34.08 -22.39 -23.02
N LYS A 92 -34.34 -23.12 -21.92
CA LYS A 92 -33.37 -23.25 -20.82
C LYS A 92 -32.07 -23.93 -21.27
N VAL A 93 -32.16 -24.97 -22.10
CA VAL A 93 -30.98 -25.65 -22.65
C VAL A 93 -30.17 -24.71 -23.55
N VAL A 94 -30.82 -23.98 -24.45
CA VAL A 94 -30.15 -22.99 -25.31
C VAL A 94 -29.48 -21.89 -24.48
N LYS A 95 -30.12 -21.44 -23.40
CA LYS A 95 -29.56 -20.45 -22.47
C LYS A 95 -28.34 -20.98 -21.73
N ALA A 96 -28.41 -22.20 -21.20
CA ALA A 96 -27.27 -22.84 -20.54
C ALA A 96 -26.08 -22.95 -21.50
N TRP A 97 -26.34 -23.31 -22.76
CA TRP A 97 -25.32 -23.35 -23.81
C TRP A 97 -24.73 -21.96 -24.12
N LEU A 98 -25.56 -20.91 -24.20
CA LEU A 98 -25.08 -19.54 -24.41
C LEU A 98 -24.23 -19.05 -23.23
N TRP A 99 -24.62 -19.37 -22.00
CA TRP A 99 -23.84 -19.06 -20.79
C TRP A 99 -22.50 -19.79 -20.77
N ASP A 100 -22.47 -21.06 -21.18
CA ASP A 100 -21.23 -21.83 -21.32
C ASP A 100 -20.28 -21.17 -22.33
N ARG A 101 -20.78 -20.80 -23.52
CA ARG A 101 -19.98 -20.09 -24.53
C ARG A 101 -19.51 -18.72 -24.07
N LEU A 102 -20.34 -17.97 -23.34
CA LEU A 102 -19.93 -16.70 -22.73
C LEU A 102 -18.84 -16.92 -21.69
N ASN A 103 -18.94 -17.96 -20.86
CA ASN A 103 -17.95 -18.30 -19.84
C ASN A 103 -16.60 -18.66 -20.46
N VAL A 104 -16.58 -19.50 -21.50
CA VAL A 104 -15.36 -19.82 -22.26
C VAL A 104 -14.71 -18.55 -22.82
N TYR A 105 -15.51 -17.64 -23.37
CA TYR A 105 -15.01 -16.35 -23.86
C TYR A 105 -14.46 -15.45 -22.74
N VAL A 106 -15.16 -15.36 -21.61
CA VAL A 106 -14.72 -14.57 -20.44
C VAL A 106 -13.44 -15.14 -19.83
N ASP A 107 -13.31 -16.46 -19.75
CA ASP A 107 -12.13 -17.13 -19.22
C ASP A 107 -10.92 -16.92 -20.15
N TYR A 108 -11.15 -16.93 -21.48
CA TYR A 108 -10.14 -16.55 -22.46
C TYR A 108 -9.69 -15.09 -22.31
N LEU A 109 -10.63 -14.15 -22.16
CA LEU A 109 -10.32 -12.74 -21.87
C LEU A 109 -9.54 -12.59 -20.56
N GLY A 110 -9.84 -13.40 -19.54
CA GLY A 110 -9.12 -13.44 -18.28
C GLY A 110 -7.65 -13.80 -18.44
N GLY A 111 -7.34 -14.84 -19.22
CA GLY A 111 -5.96 -15.22 -19.54
C GLY A 111 -5.21 -14.15 -20.35
N LEU A 112 -5.91 -13.44 -21.25
CA LEU A 112 -5.30 -12.37 -22.05
C LEU A 112 -4.85 -11.15 -21.24
N LEU A 113 -5.26 -11.03 -19.98
CA LEU A 113 -4.72 -10.00 -19.09
C LEU A 113 -3.23 -10.16 -18.81
N LYS A 114 -2.66 -11.36 -19.01
CA LYS A 114 -1.24 -11.67 -18.86
C LYS A 114 -0.54 -11.97 -20.20
N ASP A 115 -1.13 -11.49 -21.29
CA ASP A 115 -0.54 -11.65 -22.62
C ASP A 115 0.70 -10.76 -22.82
N GLU A 116 1.63 -11.12 -23.70
CA GLU A 116 2.82 -10.31 -24.03
C GLU A 116 2.45 -8.92 -24.57
N GLU A 117 1.36 -8.83 -25.33
CA GLU A 117 0.96 -7.63 -26.04
C GLU A 117 0.08 -6.69 -25.18
N LYS A 118 0.61 -5.51 -24.88
CA LYS A 118 -0.08 -4.45 -24.12
C LYS A 118 -1.46 -4.11 -24.65
N THR A 119 -1.63 -4.08 -25.98
CA THR A 119 -2.93 -3.73 -26.58
C THR A 119 -3.98 -4.78 -26.27
N LEU A 120 -3.61 -6.06 -26.24
CA LEU A 120 -4.55 -7.14 -25.94
C LEU A 120 -4.95 -7.13 -24.47
N ARG A 121 -3.99 -6.92 -23.55
CA ARG A 121 -4.25 -6.78 -22.11
C ARG A 121 -5.29 -5.69 -21.83
N ILE A 122 -5.08 -4.50 -22.41
CA ILE A 122 -5.99 -3.34 -22.22
C ILE A 122 -7.36 -3.60 -22.86
N SER A 123 -7.39 -4.13 -24.09
CA SER A 123 -8.64 -4.46 -24.78
C SER A 123 -9.46 -5.50 -24.03
N ALA A 124 -8.82 -6.56 -23.53
CA ALA A 124 -9.49 -7.61 -22.74
C ALA A 124 -10.11 -7.03 -21.46
N LEU A 125 -9.36 -6.21 -20.71
CA LEU A 125 -9.86 -5.55 -19.51
C LEU A 125 -11.07 -4.65 -19.80
N GLN A 126 -10.99 -3.81 -20.84
CA GLN A 126 -12.09 -2.93 -21.26
C GLN A 126 -13.34 -3.72 -21.63
N ILE A 127 -13.17 -4.85 -22.32
CA ILE A 127 -14.28 -5.72 -22.72
C ILE A 127 -14.91 -6.39 -21.51
N LEU A 128 -14.12 -6.90 -20.56
CA LEU A 128 -14.62 -7.52 -19.33
C LEU A 128 -15.53 -6.55 -18.53
N PHE A 129 -15.07 -5.31 -18.32
CA PHE A 129 -15.86 -4.28 -17.63
C PHE A 129 -17.07 -3.80 -18.44
N SER A 130 -16.95 -3.75 -19.76
CA SER A 130 -18.06 -3.42 -20.63
C SER A 130 -19.15 -4.50 -20.62
N LEU A 131 -18.77 -5.78 -20.62
CA LEU A 131 -19.70 -6.91 -20.47
C LEU A 131 -20.40 -6.84 -19.11
N GLN A 132 -19.69 -6.51 -18.02
CA GLN A 132 -20.31 -6.33 -16.70
C GLN A 132 -21.47 -5.31 -16.73
N LYS A 133 -21.29 -4.20 -17.47
CA LYS A 133 -22.34 -3.19 -17.61
C LYS A 133 -23.57 -3.74 -18.33
N HIS A 134 -23.38 -4.39 -19.48
CA HIS A 134 -24.49 -4.93 -20.27
C HIS A 134 -25.21 -6.08 -19.56
N LEU A 135 -24.47 -6.98 -18.89
CA LEU A 135 -25.03 -8.08 -18.10
C LEU A 135 -25.86 -7.55 -16.93
N SER A 136 -25.35 -6.56 -16.20
CA SER A 136 -26.09 -5.96 -15.07
C SER A 136 -27.38 -5.27 -15.55
N THR A 137 -27.33 -4.49 -16.64
CA THR A 137 -28.52 -3.87 -17.23
C THR A 137 -29.55 -4.87 -17.73
N SER A 138 -29.12 -5.98 -18.36
CA SER A 138 -30.04 -7.05 -18.76
C SER A 138 -30.70 -7.69 -17.53
N TYR A 139 -29.93 -7.97 -16.47
CA TYR A 139 -30.47 -8.56 -15.24
C TYR A 139 -31.49 -7.65 -14.55
N THR A 140 -31.23 -6.34 -14.46
CA THR A 140 -32.20 -5.37 -13.94
C THR A 140 -33.49 -5.33 -14.75
N LYS A 141 -33.44 -5.46 -16.09
CA LYS A 141 -34.66 -5.51 -16.92
C LYS A 141 -35.53 -6.72 -16.62
N THR A 142 -34.91 -7.88 -16.36
CA THR A 142 -35.65 -9.10 -16.03
C THR A 142 -36.30 -9.06 -14.64
N THR A 143 -35.71 -8.31 -13.70
CA THR A 143 -36.21 -8.15 -12.33
C THR A 143 -36.40 -6.67 -11.99
N PRO A 144 -37.50 -6.04 -12.44
CA PRO A 144 -37.66 -4.58 -12.41
C PRO A 144 -37.82 -3.96 -11.02
N SER A 145 -37.95 -4.77 -9.97
CA SER A 145 -38.16 -4.30 -8.59
C SER A 145 -36.93 -3.60 -7.99
N GLN A 146 -35.72 -4.04 -8.34
CA GLN A 146 -34.47 -3.49 -7.79
C GLN A 146 -33.35 -3.53 -8.84
N PRO A 147 -32.46 -2.53 -8.89
CA PRO A 147 -31.29 -2.59 -9.75
C PRO A 147 -30.38 -3.74 -9.31
N GLN A 148 -29.90 -4.51 -10.28
CA GLN A 148 -29.09 -5.70 -10.04
C GLN A 148 -27.68 -5.53 -10.60
N PHE A 149 -26.72 -6.10 -9.88
CA PHE A 149 -25.34 -6.19 -10.32
C PHE A 149 -25.02 -7.65 -10.62
N HIS A 150 -24.41 -7.92 -11.77
CA HIS A 150 -24.09 -9.29 -12.14
C HIS A 150 -22.84 -9.79 -11.37
N ILE A 151 -23.06 -10.34 -10.17
CA ILE A 151 -21.99 -10.66 -9.20
C ILE A 151 -21.07 -11.79 -9.70
N SER A 152 -21.58 -12.82 -10.37
CA SER A 152 -20.78 -13.97 -10.80
C SER A 152 -19.71 -13.60 -11.83
N HIS A 153 -20.06 -12.78 -12.84
CA HIS A 153 -19.09 -12.25 -13.81
C HIS A 153 -18.07 -11.34 -13.13
N PHE A 154 -18.51 -10.46 -12.22
CA PHE A 154 -17.58 -9.57 -11.53
C PHE A 154 -16.60 -10.32 -10.63
N ARG A 155 -17.03 -11.40 -9.95
CA ARG A 155 -16.14 -12.30 -9.20
C ARG A 155 -15.07 -12.91 -10.10
N LYS A 156 -15.41 -13.29 -11.34
CA LYS A 156 -14.42 -13.73 -12.33
C LYS A 156 -13.40 -12.63 -12.66
N ILE A 157 -13.86 -11.39 -12.91
CA ILE A 157 -12.97 -10.24 -13.14
C ILE A 157 -11.99 -10.05 -11.97
N VAL A 158 -12.48 -10.07 -10.73
CA VAL A 158 -11.65 -9.95 -9.53
C VAL A 158 -10.64 -11.10 -9.45
N SER A 159 -11.07 -12.33 -9.75
CA SER A 159 -10.18 -13.49 -9.77
C SER A 159 -9.09 -13.38 -10.84
N PHE A 160 -9.40 -12.90 -12.04
CA PHE A 160 -8.41 -12.73 -13.11
C PHE A 160 -7.41 -11.61 -12.80
N LEU A 161 -7.88 -10.52 -12.19
CA LEU A 161 -7.02 -9.42 -11.76
C LEU A 161 -6.08 -9.84 -10.63
N LEU A 162 -6.49 -10.74 -9.73
CA LEU A 162 -5.71 -11.07 -8.54
C LEU A 162 -4.89 -12.36 -8.66
N LEU A 163 -5.38 -13.37 -9.39
CA LEU A 163 -4.67 -14.64 -9.64
C LEU A 163 -3.82 -14.60 -10.91
N CYS A 164 -4.13 -13.69 -11.85
CA CYS A 164 -3.43 -13.51 -13.11
C CYS A 164 -3.16 -14.84 -13.84
N PRO A 165 -4.21 -15.55 -14.32
CA PRO A 165 -4.02 -16.81 -15.03
C PRO A 165 -3.18 -16.60 -16.30
N PRO A 166 -2.38 -17.61 -16.70
CA PRO A 166 -1.56 -17.51 -17.90
C PRO A 166 -2.42 -17.35 -19.16
N SER A 167 -1.89 -16.65 -20.17
CA SER A 167 -2.56 -16.50 -21.46
C SER A 167 -2.68 -17.86 -22.15
N SER A 168 -3.87 -18.14 -22.70
CA SER A 168 -4.09 -19.32 -23.54
C SER A 168 -3.41 -19.22 -24.91
N ARG A 169 -2.90 -18.02 -25.26
CA ARG A 169 -2.15 -17.81 -26.50
C ARG A 169 -0.73 -18.36 -26.33
N PRO A 170 -0.20 -19.13 -27.29
CA PRO A 170 1.19 -19.59 -27.23
C PRO A 170 2.14 -18.39 -27.25
N GLN A 171 2.84 -18.19 -26.13
CA GLN A 171 3.85 -17.16 -25.94
C GLN A 171 5.23 -17.67 -26.37
N GLU A 172 6.08 -16.77 -26.89
CA GLU A 172 7.46 -17.12 -27.26
C GLU A 172 8.33 -17.32 -26.00
N THR A 173 7.97 -16.65 -24.90
CA THR A 173 8.58 -16.83 -23.59
C THR A 173 7.50 -17.05 -22.52
N PRO A 174 7.35 -18.27 -21.97
CA PRO A 174 6.41 -18.50 -20.88
C PRO A 174 6.91 -17.77 -19.63
N THR A 175 6.32 -16.62 -19.30
CA THR A 175 6.57 -15.97 -18.03
C THR A 175 5.75 -16.68 -16.96
N SER A 176 6.42 -17.35 -16.02
CA SER A 176 5.76 -17.96 -14.85
C SER A 176 5.38 -16.92 -13.78
N ASP A 177 5.53 -15.63 -14.08
CA ASP A 177 5.25 -14.55 -13.16
C ASP A 177 3.73 -14.30 -13.11
N THR A 178 3.13 -14.46 -11.93
CA THR A 178 1.69 -14.27 -11.69
C THR A 178 1.39 -12.91 -11.04
N THR A 179 2.33 -11.97 -11.09
CA THR A 179 2.10 -10.59 -10.64
C THR A 179 1.24 -9.80 -11.64
N ILE A 180 0.52 -8.77 -11.18
CA ILE A 180 -0.26 -7.90 -12.07
C ILE A 180 0.69 -7.05 -12.91
N ASP A 181 0.47 -7.03 -14.24
CA ASP A 181 1.22 -6.13 -15.11
C ASP A 181 0.90 -4.65 -14.81
N PRO A 182 1.92 -3.77 -14.79
CA PRO A 182 1.77 -2.40 -14.31
C PRO A 182 0.79 -1.56 -15.15
N ASP A 183 0.64 -1.88 -16.44
CA ASP A 183 -0.29 -1.23 -17.36
C ASP A 183 -1.75 -1.66 -17.13
N VAL A 184 -2.00 -2.95 -16.86
CA VAL A 184 -3.32 -3.45 -16.46
C VAL A 184 -3.73 -2.81 -15.13
N LEU A 185 -2.81 -2.78 -14.15
CA LEU A 185 -3.05 -2.17 -12.85
C LEU A 185 -3.33 -0.66 -12.97
N HIS A 186 -2.59 0.06 -13.82
CA HIS A 186 -2.79 1.48 -14.06
C HIS A 186 -4.14 1.75 -14.72
N GLN A 187 -4.46 1.02 -15.80
CA GLN A 187 -5.74 1.14 -16.50
C GLN A 187 -6.91 0.83 -15.55
N PHE A 188 -6.81 -0.25 -14.77
CA PHE A 188 -7.85 -0.63 -13.81
C PHE A 188 -8.08 0.47 -12.77
N HIS A 189 -6.99 0.98 -12.21
CA HIS A 189 -7.03 1.99 -11.16
C HIS A 189 -7.64 3.30 -11.65
N GLU A 190 -7.11 3.86 -12.75
CA GLU A 190 -7.52 5.17 -13.25
C GLU A 190 -8.93 5.20 -13.83
N THR A 191 -9.36 4.12 -14.50
CA THR A 191 -10.63 4.15 -15.23
C THR A 191 -11.80 3.59 -14.44
N TRP A 192 -11.59 2.62 -13.54
CA TRP A 192 -12.70 2.01 -12.79
C TRP A 192 -12.57 2.17 -11.28
N PHE A 193 -11.46 1.74 -10.68
CA PHE A 193 -11.37 1.57 -9.22
C PHE A 193 -11.37 2.88 -8.41
N SER A 194 -10.67 3.92 -8.88
CA SER A 194 -10.67 5.23 -8.21
C SER A 194 -11.94 6.03 -8.53
N VAL A 195 -12.52 5.82 -9.72
CA VAL A 195 -13.61 6.65 -10.26
C VAL A 195 -15.00 6.19 -9.82
N HIS A 196 -15.26 4.88 -9.73
CA HIS A 196 -16.61 4.35 -9.55
C HIS A 196 -16.77 3.63 -8.20
N ASP A 197 -17.79 4.04 -7.44
CA ASP A 197 -18.00 3.57 -6.06
C ASP A 197 -18.56 2.14 -6.00
N ASP A 198 -19.40 1.76 -6.97
CA ASP A 198 -19.90 0.39 -7.12
C ASP A 198 -18.77 -0.60 -7.38
N VAL A 199 -17.92 -0.31 -8.37
CA VAL A 199 -16.76 -1.15 -8.69
C VAL A 199 -15.86 -1.30 -7.48
N ARG A 200 -15.53 -0.20 -6.78
CA ARG A 200 -14.68 -0.23 -5.59
C ARG A 200 -15.28 -1.11 -4.49
N TRP A 201 -16.56 -0.93 -4.19
CA TRP A 201 -17.25 -1.68 -3.15
C TRP A 201 -17.31 -3.18 -3.46
N PHE A 202 -17.74 -3.56 -4.67
CA PHE A 202 -17.80 -4.96 -5.08
C PHE A 202 -16.41 -5.59 -5.14
N PHE A 203 -15.40 -4.84 -5.61
CA PHE A 203 -14.03 -5.34 -5.70
C PHE A 203 -13.46 -5.68 -4.34
N LEU A 204 -13.56 -4.77 -3.37
CA LEU A 204 -13.04 -4.99 -2.02
C LEU A 204 -13.75 -6.17 -1.33
N ARG A 205 -15.06 -6.32 -1.55
CA ARG A 205 -15.86 -7.42 -1.00
C ARG A 205 -15.40 -8.76 -1.55
N ASP A 206 -15.33 -8.85 -2.87
CA ASP A 206 -15.02 -10.11 -3.55
C ASP A 206 -13.53 -10.48 -3.38
N ALA A 207 -12.62 -9.49 -3.34
CA ALA A 207 -11.21 -9.70 -3.04
C ALA A 207 -11.01 -10.31 -1.64
N ALA A 208 -11.75 -9.81 -0.63
CA ALA A 208 -11.70 -10.38 0.71
C ALA A 208 -12.24 -11.82 0.75
N THR A 209 -13.33 -12.11 0.02
CA THR A 209 -13.85 -13.48 -0.07
C THR A 209 -12.88 -14.43 -0.76
N LEU A 210 -12.24 -13.98 -1.85
CA LEU A 210 -11.26 -14.78 -2.60
C LEU A 210 -10.02 -15.09 -1.76
N LEU A 211 -9.58 -14.12 -0.96
CA LEU A 211 -8.40 -14.29 -0.10
C LEU A 211 -8.64 -15.25 1.07
N ASN A 212 -9.87 -15.30 1.58
CA ASN A 212 -10.26 -16.25 2.64
C ASN A 212 -10.50 -17.66 2.08
N SER A 213 -11.08 -17.78 0.87
CA SER A 213 -11.34 -19.08 0.25
C SER A 213 -10.09 -19.75 -0.31
N THR A 214 -9.09 -18.96 -0.73
CA THR A 214 -7.88 -19.48 -1.37
C THR A 214 -6.76 -19.65 -0.35
N PRO A 215 -6.18 -20.85 -0.15
CA PRO A 215 -5.05 -21.01 0.76
C PRO A 215 -3.78 -20.31 0.22
N ALA A 216 -2.97 -19.70 1.09
CA ALA A 216 -1.76 -18.97 0.67
C ALA A 216 -0.78 -19.80 -0.16
N LYS A 217 -0.74 -21.12 0.06
CA LYS A 217 0.14 -22.04 -0.68
C LYS A 217 -0.26 -22.23 -2.14
N SER A 218 -1.55 -22.11 -2.47
CA SER A 218 -2.01 -22.34 -3.85
C SER A 218 -1.84 -21.12 -4.74
N ALA A 219 -1.86 -19.92 -4.17
CA ALA A 219 -1.74 -18.66 -4.91
C ALA A 219 -0.84 -17.65 -4.15
N PRO A 220 0.49 -17.77 -4.24
CA PRO A 220 1.42 -16.91 -3.50
C PRO A 220 1.36 -15.44 -3.94
N SER A 221 1.00 -15.17 -5.20
CA SER A 221 0.89 -13.82 -5.78
C SER A 221 -0.40 -13.08 -5.43
N LEU A 222 -1.39 -13.76 -4.87
CA LEU A 222 -2.70 -13.17 -4.57
C LEU A 222 -2.60 -11.99 -3.58
N ALA A 223 -1.86 -12.16 -2.48
CA ALA A 223 -1.66 -11.10 -1.49
C ALA A 223 -0.84 -9.90 -2.02
N PRO A 224 0.32 -10.06 -2.68
CA PRO A 224 1.06 -8.93 -3.24
C PRO A 224 0.30 -8.22 -4.37
N ASN A 225 -0.52 -8.94 -5.14
CA ASN A 225 -1.38 -8.35 -6.17
C ASN A 225 -2.47 -7.46 -5.55
N LEU A 226 -3.16 -7.96 -4.51
CA LEU A 226 -4.14 -7.17 -3.77
C LEU A 226 -3.49 -5.95 -3.11
N LEU A 227 -2.31 -6.11 -2.48
CA LEU A 227 -1.57 -4.99 -1.90
C LEU A 227 -1.22 -3.92 -2.94
N SER A 228 -0.81 -4.33 -4.15
CA SER A 228 -0.48 -3.40 -5.24
C SER A 228 -1.69 -2.60 -5.74
N VAL A 229 -2.89 -3.17 -5.65
CA VAL A 229 -4.15 -2.46 -5.92
C VAL A 229 -4.48 -1.49 -4.79
N LEU A 230 -4.39 -1.93 -3.54
CA LEU A 230 -4.79 -1.13 -2.38
C LEU A 230 -3.84 0.03 -2.09
N GLU A 231 -2.52 -0.14 -2.30
CA GLU A 231 -1.54 0.93 -2.02
C GLU A 231 -1.67 2.15 -2.94
N ARG A 232 -2.35 2.01 -4.08
CA ARG A 232 -2.62 3.12 -5.02
C ARG A 232 -3.85 3.94 -4.64
N LEU A 233 -4.68 3.47 -3.70
CA LEU A 233 -5.82 4.21 -3.18
C LEU A 233 -5.35 5.37 -2.30
N ASN A 234 -5.27 6.56 -2.90
CA ASN A 234 -4.91 7.78 -2.18
C ASN A 234 -6.12 8.48 -1.54
N THR A 235 -7.33 8.21 -2.03
CA THR A 235 -8.57 8.83 -1.54
C THR A 235 -9.65 7.76 -1.34
N PHE A 236 -10.35 7.85 -0.22
CA PHE A 236 -11.49 6.99 0.09
C PHE A 236 -12.66 7.87 0.58
N PRO A 237 -13.92 7.54 0.25
CA PRO A 237 -15.06 8.36 0.65
C PRO A 237 -15.13 8.59 2.17
N THR A 238 -15.09 9.85 2.57
CA THR A 238 -15.23 10.34 3.94
C THR A 238 -16.61 10.94 4.19
N GLU A 239 -17.27 11.47 3.16
CA GLU A 239 -18.62 12.02 3.21
C GLU A 239 -19.62 11.25 2.34
N LYS A 240 -20.91 11.30 2.70
CA LYS A 240 -21.97 10.65 1.89
C LYS A 240 -22.18 11.32 0.52
N SER A 241 -21.83 12.60 0.40
CA SER A 241 -21.87 13.40 -0.83
C SER A 241 -20.86 12.93 -1.89
N GLU A 242 -19.77 12.31 -1.45
CA GLU A 242 -18.70 11.80 -2.32
C GLU A 242 -19.10 10.50 -3.04
N LEU A 243 -20.13 9.80 -2.55
CA LEU A 243 -20.70 8.62 -3.20
C LEU A 243 -21.63 9.05 -4.35
N ASN A 244 -21.06 9.29 -5.53
CA ASN A 244 -21.78 9.92 -6.63
C ASN A 244 -21.51 9.31 -8.02
N SER A 245 -20.55 8.39 -8.14
CA SER A 245 -20.10 7.87 -9.43
C SER A 245 -20.34 6.37 -9.52
N TRP A 246 -21.05 5.96 -10.58
CA TRP A 246 -21.56 4.60 -10.75
C TRP A 246 -21.21 4.07 -12.14
N TRP A 247 -20.53 2.92 -12.21
CA TRP A 247 -20.24 2.27 -13.50
C TRP A 247 -21.52 1.71 -14.13
N VAL A 248 -22.35 1.06 -13.30
CA VAL A 248 -23.70 0.64 -13.66
C VAL A 248 -24.65 1.75 -13.24
N SER A 249 -25.12 2.54 -14.21
CA SER A 249 -25.95 3.74 -13.96
C SER A 249 -27.22 3.45 -13.16
N GLU A 250 -27.75 2.24 -13.24
CA GLU A 250 -28.96 1.80 -12.51
C GLU A 250 -28.71 1.70 -11.00
N MET A 251 -27.48 1.41 -10.57
CA MET A 251 -27.09 1.32 -9.16
C MET A 251 -27.02 2.71 -8.48
N GLY A 252 -27.00 3.79 -9.28
CA GLY A 252 -27.08 5.16 -8.79
C GLY A 252 -28.49 5.59 -8.41
N THR A 253 -29.51 4.78 -8.70
CA THR A 253 -30.89 5.09 -8.27
C THR A 253 -30.98 5.04 -6.75
N LYS A 254 -31.75 5.95 -6.14
CA LYS A 254 -31.82 6.00 -4.66
C LYS A 254 -32.55 4.75 -4.15
N PRO A 255 -31.99 4.02 -3.17
CA PRO A 255 -32.65 2.83 -2.64
C PRO A 255 -33.96 3.18 -1.90
N PRO A 256 -34.92 2.24 -1.82
CA PRO A 256 -36.08 2.40 -0.95
C PRO A 256 -35.62 2.57 0.50
N LYS A 257 -36.30 3.44 1.25
CA LYS A 257 -35.95 3.73 2.65
C LYS A 257 -35.98 2.43 3.48
N PRO A 258 -35.00 2.19 4.36
CA PRO A 258 -34.99 1.00 5.21
C PRO A 258 -36.26 0.95 6.06
N LYS A 259 -36.88 -0.24 6.18
CA LYS A 259 -38.07 -0.44 7.03
C LYS A 259 -37.68 -0.08 8.47
N ARG A 260 -38.34 0.94 9.03
CA ARG A 260 -38.15 1.34 10.44
C ARG A 260 -38.67 0.21 11.34
N PRO A 261 -37.97 -0.15 12.43
CA PRO A 261 -38.60 -0.97 13.47
C PRO A 261 -39.78 -0.17 14.04
N SER A 262 -41.00 -0.71 13.95
CA SER A 262 -42.18 -0.11 14.55
C SER A 262 -41.99 -0.06 16.07
N LYS A 263 -42.02 1.14 16.63
CA LYS A 263 -42.02 1.35 18.08
C LYS A 263 -43.44 1.02 18.57
N LYS A 264 -43.69 -0.24 18.94
CA LYS A 264 -44.95 -0.64 19.57
C LYS A 264 -44.88 -0.24 21.05
N GLY A 265 -45.44 0.92 21.38
CA GLY A 265 -45.93 1.19 22.73
C GLY A 265 -47.26 0.46 22.91
N GLY A 266 -47.54 -0.06 24.12
CA GLY A 266 -48.82 -0.68 24.49
C GLY A 266 -50.02 0.26 24.26
N GLU A 267 -51.27 -0.17 24.20
CA GLU A 267 -51.96 -1.32 24.81
C GLU A 267 -53.07 -1.81 23.85
N ASP A 268 -53.51 -3.06 24.06
CA ASP A 268 -54.83 -3.65 23.79
C ASP A 268 -55.56 -3.44 22.45
N ALA A 269 -55.66 -4.53 21.66
CA ALA A 269 -56.93 -5.12 21.23
C ALA A 269 -56.68 -6.38 20.39
N ALA A 270 -57.32 -7.48 20.78
CA ALA A 270 -57.29 -8.78 20.13
C ALA A 270 -58.09 -8.81 18.82
N SER A 271 -57.55 -9.47 17.78
CA SER A 271 -58.21 -10.51 16.96
C SER A 271 -57.40 -10.81 15.69
N SER A 272 -57.28 -12.11 15.39
CA SER A 272 -56.99 -12.83 14.13
C SER A 272 -56.57 -12.03 12.88
N SER A 273 -55.57 -12.43 12.10
CA SER A 273 -55.41 -13.76 11.50
C SER A 273 -53.95 -14.08 11.14
N GLU A 274 -53.74 -15.39 10.99
CA GLU A 274 -52.56 -16.09 10.50
C GLU A 274 -51.99 -15.48 9.21
N ASP A 275 -50.67 -15.28 9.18
CA ASP A 275 -49.83 -15.48 7.99
C ASP A 275 -48.50 -16.05 8.51
N GLU A 276 -48.43 -17.37 8.49
CA GLU A 276 -47.18 -18.14 8.57
C GLU A 276 -46.42 -17.93 7.25
N ASP A 277 -45.49 -16.98 7.20
CA ASP A 277 -44.44 -17.00 6.18
C ASP A 277 -43.21 -17.67 6.78
N ALA A 278 -42.96 -18.87 6.25
CA ALA A 278 -41.88 -19.78 6.59
C ALA A 278 -40.52 -19.08 6.54
N ASP A 279 -39.85 -19.04 7.70
CA ASP A 279 -38.40 -18.95 7.78
C ASP A 279 -37.80 -20.21 7.13
N GLU A 280 -37.55 -20.15 5.82
CA GLU A 280 -36.54 -21.00 5.20
C GLU A 280 -35.20 -20.66 5.86
N LYS A 281 -34.83 -21.43 6.88
CA LYS A 281 -33.48 -21.48 7.42
C LYS A 281 -32.52 -21.90 6.30
N ASN A 282 -31.97 -20.93 5.58
CA ASN A 282 -30.75 -21.14 4.83
C ASN A 282 -29.59 -21.28 5.83
N GLU A 283 -28.86 -22.40 5.75
CA GLU A 283 -27.63 -22.65 6.52
C GLU A 283 -26.51 -21.61 6.23
N GLU A 284 -26.73 -20.65 5.31
CA GLU A 284 -25.84 -19.51 5.01
C GLU A 284 -25.95 -18.33 6.01
N ASP A 285 -26.94 -18.29 6.90
CA ASP A 285 -27.17 -17.15 7.80
C ASP A 285 -26.28 -17.09 9.06
N GLU A 286 -25.48 -18.14 9.32
CA GLU A 286 -24.61 -18.21 10.51
C GLU A 286 -23.39 -17.27 10.40
N ASP A 287 -22.93 -16.91 9.20
CA ASP A 287 -21.69 -16.16 8.96
C ASP A 287 -21.84 -14.83 8.17
N ASP A 288 -22.91 -14.07 8.42
CA ASP A 288 -23.01 -12.71 7.84
C ASP A 288 -22.01 -11.75 8.50
N TRP A 289 -20.84 -11.61 7.86
CA TRP A 289 -19.76 -10.69 8.21
C TRP A 289 -20.21 -9.23 8.43
N ARG A 290 -21.37 -8.80 7.91
CA ARG A 290 -21.90 -7.46 8.15
C ARG A 290 -22.28 -7.26 9.62
N LYS A 291 -22.68 -8.33 10.31
CA LYS A 291 -22.99 -8.32 11.75
C LYS A 291 -21.76 -7.88 12.57
N PHE A 292 -20.55 -8.23 12.14
CA PHE A 292 -19.31 -7.86 12.82
C PHE A 292 -19.01 -6.35 12.80
N PHE A 293 -19.53 -5.62 11.81
CA PHE A 293 -19.33 -4.18 11.63
C PHE A 293 -20.54 -3.34 12.02
N ASP A 294 -21.57 -3.95 12.61
CA ASP A 294 -22.62 -3.18 13.24
C ASP A 294 -22.07 -2.53 14.51
N GLU A 295 -22.08 -1.21 14.54
CA GLU A 295 -21.86 -0.46 15.77
C GLU A 295 -23.08 -0.66 16.68
N GLU A 296 -22.84 -1.12 17.91
CA GLU A 296 -23.82 -0.93 18.98
C GLU A 296 -24.02 0.58 19.15
N PRO A 297 -25.26 1.08 19.30
CA PRO A 297 -25.48 2.50 19.39
C PRO A 297 -24.79 3.05 20.64
N GLU A 298 -23.64 3.69 20.47
CA GLU A 298 -23.06 4.53 21.51
C GLU A 298 -24.05 5.65 21.82
N ALA A 299 -24.40 5.75 23.10
CA ALA A 299 -25.35 6.72 23.57
C ALA A 299 -24.76 8.14 23.48
N LYS A 300 -25.28 8.90 22.51
CA LYS A 300 -25.29 10.39 22.41
C LYS A 300 -23.96 11.09 22.05
N ASP A 301 -24.00 11.84 20.96
CA ASP A 301 -23.08 12.93 20.66
C ASP A 301 -23.25 14.14 21.60
N LYS A 302 -22.17 14.93 21.74
CA LYS A 302 -22.05 16.14 22.57
C LYS A 302 -23.04 17.28 22.27
N ASP A 303 -23.83 17.19 21.20
CA ASP A 303 -24.82 18.21 20.79
C ASP A 303 -26.29 17.78 20.94
N GLY A 304 -26.59 16.66 21.59
CA GLY A 304 -27.96 16.32 21.99
C GLY A 304 -28.97 16.11 20.85
N LYS A 305 -28.54 16.09 19.59
CA LYS A 305 -29.38 15.67 18.46
C LYS A 305 -29.28 14.15 18.29
N PRO A 306 -30.39 13.41 18.33
CA PRO A 306 -30.36 11.98 18.03
C PRO A 306 -30.04 11.83 16.54
N GLN A 307 -28.85 11.30 16.22
CA GLN A 307 -28.65 10.66 14.94
C GLN A 307 -29.66 9.51 14.91
N GLY A 308 -30.68 9.61 14.06
CA GLY A 308 -31.72 8.58 13.98
C GLY A 308 -31.07 7.21 13.77
N PRO A 309 -31.65 6.12 14.29
CA PRO A 309 -31.02 4.80 14.22
C PRO A 309 -30.79 4.45 12.75
N SER A 310 -29.53 4.50 12.32
CA SER A 310 -29.14 3.96 11.01
C SER A 310 -29.51 2.48 11.03
N ALA A 311 -30.18 2.00 9.99
CA ALA A 311 -30.49 0.59 9.90
C ALA A 311 -29.17 -0.20 9.93
N ARG A 312 -29.14 -1.24 10.77
CA ARG A 312 -27.98 -2.13 10.93
C ARG A 312 -27.53 -2.65 9.58
N LEU A 313 -26.22 -2.75 9.37
CA LEU A 313 -25.60 -3.08 8.10
C LEU A 313 -26.06 -4.43 7.55
N HIS A 314 -26.22 -5.45 8.41
CA HIS A 314 -26.74 -6.76 8.01
C HIS A 314 -28.18 -6.71 7.49
N LYS A 315 -28.99 -5.74 7.95
CA LYS A 315 -30.39 -5.56 7.51
C LYS A 315 -30.51 -4.77 6.20
N LEU A 316 -29.41 -4.21 5.70
CA LEU A 316 -29.41 -3.46 4.44
C LEU A 316 -29.35 -4.41 3.25
N THR A 317 -30.18 -4.12 2.24
CA THR A 317 -30.04 -4.78 0.94
C THR A 317 -28.70 -4.40 0.29
N ILE A 318 -28.21 -5.18 -0.68
CA ILE A 318 -26.98 -4.86 -1.40
C ILE A 318 -27.03 -3.44 -1.98
N HIS A 319 -28.17 -3.06 -2.57
CA HIS A 319 -28.37 -1.72 -3.10
C HIS A 319 -28.33 -0.63 -2.02
N GLN A 320 -28.96 -0.85 -0.86
CA GLN A 320 -28.86 0.09 0.27
C GLN A 320 -27.44 0.20 0.82
N SER A 321 -26.70 -0.92 0.85
CA SER A 321 -25.33 -0.97 1.35
C SER A 321 -24.37 -0.15 0.48
N LEU A 322 -24.59 -0.06 -0.83
CA LEU A 322 -23.76 0.74 -1.75
C LEU A 322 -23.86 2.25 -1.52
N HIS A 323 -25.02 2.74 -1.05
CA HIS A 323 -25.24 4.15 -0.72
C HIS A 323 -24.88 4.49 0.73
N SER A 324 -24.43 3.50 1.51
CA SER A 324 -24.10 3.64 2.93
C SER A 324 -22.60 3.75 3.13
N LEU A 325 -22.11 4.89 3.62
CA LEU A 325 -20.68 5.09 3.91
C LEU A 325 -20.11 4.07 4.93
N PRO A 326 -20.82 3.71 6.02
CA PRO A 326 -20.38 2.62 6.90
C PRO A 326 -20.13 1.29 6.17
N SER A 327 -20.91 0.99 5.13
CA SER A 327 -20.72 -0.22 4.32
C SER A 327 -19.40 -0.21 3.56
N HIS A 328 -19.04 0.93 2.96
CA HIS A 328 -17.76 1.10 2.25
C HIS A 328 -16.59 0.89 3.22
N ARG A 329 -16.63 1.52 4.39
CA ARG A 329 -15.62 1.31 5.44
C ARG A 329 -15.56 -0.15 5.91
N ALA A 330 -16.71 -0.81 6.07
CA ALA A 330 -16.78 -2.21 6.51
C ALA A 330 -16.11 -3.16 5.50
N VAL A 331 -16.43 -3.00 4.21
CA VAL A 331 -15.78 -3.81 3.16
C VAL A 331 -14.29 -3.51 3.07
N PHE A 332 -13.89 -2.24 3.15
CA PHE A 332 -12.48 -1.84 3.15
C PHE A 332 -11.72 -2.45 4.35
N THR A 333 -12.31 -2.39 5.54
CA THR A 333 -11.76 -3.00 6.75
C THR A 333 -11.62 -4.51 6.59
N ARG A 334 -12.67 -5.18 6.09
CA ARG A 334 -12.64 -6.63 5.83
C ARG A 334 -11.52 -7.00 4.86
N ALA A 335 -11.34 -6.25 3.77
CA ALA A 335 -10.30 -6.50 2.78
C ALA A 335 -8.89 -6.39 3.39
N TRP A 336 -8.62 -5.35 4.19
CA TRP A 336 -7.35 -5.21 4.88
C TRP A 336 -7.12 -6.30 5.94
N LEU A 337 -8.13 -6.60 6.78
CA LEU A 337 -7.99 -7.65 7.80
C LEU A 337 -7.78 -9.05 7.22
N ALA A 338 -8.34 -9.34 6.03
CA ALA A 338 -8.04 -10.57 5.31
C ALA A 338 -6.60 -10.57 4.75
N LEU A 339 -6.10 -9.39 4.35
CA LEU A 339 -4.76 -9.22 3.75
C LEU A 339 -3.62 -9.31 4.76
N LEU A 340 -3.72 -8.62 5.90
CA LEU A 340 -2.60 -8.48 6.85
C LEU A 340 -1.99 -9.82 7.31
N PRO A 341 -2.77 -10.86 7.66
CA PRO A 341 -2.22 -12.17 8.04
C PRO A 341 -1.40 -12.84 6.92
N ARG A 342 -1.66 -12.50 5.65
CA ARG A 342 -0.92 -13.02 4.49
C ARG A 342 0.39 -12.29 4.24
N LEU A 343 0.59 -11.12 4.85
CA LEU A 343 1.81 -10.31 4.75
C LEU A 343 2.82 -10.65 5.86
N SER A 344 2.80 -11.90 6.38
CA SER A 344 3.64 -12.31 7.50
C SER A 344 5.13 -12.09 7.23
N ILE A 345 5.83 -11.61 8.25
CA ILE A 345 7.21 -11.13 8.19
C ILE A 345 8.22 -12.31 8.16
N GLU A 346 7.77 -13.53 8.48
CA GLU A 346 8.62 -14.73 8.58
C GLU A 346 9.18 -15.23 7.24
N GLY A 347 8.68 -14.73 6.10
CA GLY A 347 9.20 -15.03 4.77
C GLY A 347 10.04 -13.87 4.19
N GLY A 348 11.11 -14.20 3.45
CA GLY A 348 12.00 -13.21 2.82
C GLY A 348 11.28 -12.12 2.02
N ASP A 349 10.34 -12.51 1.15
CA ASP A 349 9.50 -11.58 0.38
C ASP A 349 8.43 -10.89 1.26
N GLY A 350 8.02 -11.53 2.36
CA GLY A 350 7.03 -11.01 3.31
C GLY A 350 7.49 -9.70 3.97
N LYS A 351 8.78 -9.57 4.27
CA LYS A 351 9.37 -8.32 4.81
C LYS A 351 9.15 -7.13 3.87
N ALA A 352 9.36 -7.31 2.57
CA ALA A 352 9.18 -6.24 1.59
C ALA A 352 7.71 -5.82 1.48
N LEU A 353 6.79 -6.80 1.48
CA LEU A 353 5.36 -6.54 1.43
C LEU A 353 4.84 -5.86 2.70
N ALA A 354 5.29 -6.29 3.88
CA ALA A 354 4.96 -5.65 5.15
C ALA A 354 5.44 -4.19 5.17
N MET A 355 6.66 -3.89 4.71
CA MET A 355 7.15 -2.51 4.61
C MET A 355 6.28 -1.64 3.67
N ARG A 356 5.84 -2.18 2.53
CA ARG A 356 4.94 -1.47 1.60
C ARG A 356 3.61 -1.14 2.28
N ALA A 357 2.98 -2.12 2.93
CA ALA A 357 1.73 -1.92 3.66
C ALA A 357 1.87 -0.89 4.79
N LEU A 358 2.92 -1.00 5.62
CA LEU A 358 3.18 -0.10 6.74
C LEU A 358 3.44 1.35 6.31
N ASN A 359 4.01 1.57 5.12
CA ASN A 359 4.27 2.92 4.63
C ASN A 359 2.99 3.72 4.32
N VAL A 360 1.89 3.02 3.99
CA VAL A 360 0.58 3.62 3.69
C VAL A 360 -0.38 3.52 4.89
N MET A 361 -0.12 2.60 5.82
CA MET A 361 -1.02 2.25 6.94
C MET A 361 -1.56 3.45 7.73
N HIS A 362 -0.68 4.32 8.25
CA HIS A 362 -1.04 5.37 9.18
C HIS A 362 -1.92 6.48 8.57
N ARG A 363 -1.70 6.84 7.31
CA ARG A 363 -2.43 7.93 6.62
C ARG A 363 -3.50 7.44 5.64
N GLY A 364 -3.25 6.34 4.94
CA GLY A 364 -4.11 5.86 3.86
C GLY A 364 -5.03 4.70 4.24
N VAL A 365 -4.76 3.99 5.35
CA VAL A 365 -5.58 2.84 5.76
C VAL A 365 -6.36 3.15 7.03
N MET A 366 -5.67 3.47 8.12
CA MET A 366 -6.27 3.61 9.45
C MET A 366 -7.46 4.58 9.53
N PRO A 367 -7.44 5.77 8.89
CA PRO A 367 -8.58 6.70 8.94
C PRO A 367 -9.86 6.18 8.26
N HIS A 368 -9.74 5.17 7.40
CA HIS A 368 -10.84 4.62 6.62
C HIS A 368 -11.34 3.26 7.14
N LEU A 369 -10.69 2.72 8.18
CA LEU A 369 -11.18 1.54 8.89
C LEU A 369 -12.42 1.88 9.71
N THR A 370 -13.29 0.89 9.90
CA THR A 370 -14.42 0.98 10.83
C THR A 370 -13.92 1.12 12.26
N ARG A 371 -13.00 0.23 12.65
CA ARG A 371 -12.32 0.23 13.95
C ARG A 371 -10.84 0.00 13.71
N ALA A 372 -10.02 1.04 13.87
CA ALA A 372 -8.58 0.91 13.65
C ALA A 372 -7.89 -0.03 14.66
N VAL A 373 -8.48 -0.21 15.85
CA VAL A 373 -7.98 -1.16 16.86
C VAL A 373 -7.82 -2.57 16.31
N LEU A 374 -8.59 -2.98 15.30
CA LEU A 374 -8.51 -4.32 14.71
C LEU A 374 -7.15 -4.64 14.06
N VAL A 375 -6.34 -3.64 13.70
CA VAL A 375 -4.99 -3.87 13.17
C VAL A 375 -3.91 -3.96 14.25
N MET A 376 -4.27 -3.79 15.54
CA MET A 376 -3.31 -3.67 16.63
C MET A 376 -2.39 -4.88 16.76
N ASP A 377 -2.90 -6.10 16.63
CA ASP A 377 -2.10 -7.32 16.83
C ASP A 377 -1.03 -7.44 15.76
N TRP A 378 -1.38 -7.13 14.51
CA TRP A 378 -0.44 -7.16 13.39
C TRP A 378 0.58 -6.02 13.47
N VAL A 379 0.15 -4.81 13.84
CA VAL A 379 1.06 -3.66 14.03
C VAL A 379 1.99 -3.91 15.23
N GLY A 380 1.47 -4.44 16.34
CA GLY A 380 2.22 -4.81 17.53
C GLY A 380 3.28 -5.87 17.22
N ALA A 381 2.90 -6.96 16.55
CA ALA A 381 3.83 -7.98 16.09
C ALA A 381 4.89 -7.42 15.13
N SER A 382 4.52 -6.48 14.25
CA SER A 382 5.46 -5.78 13.37
C SER A 382 6.45 -4.90 14.14
N VAL A 383 5.98 -4.23 15.19
CA VAL A 383 6.83 -3.47 16.12
C VAL A 383 7.77 -4.40 16.87
N ASP A 384 7.28 -5.53 17.39
CA ASP A 384 8.04 -6.55 18.14
C ASP A 384 9.10 -7.25 17.29
N TYR A 385 8.83 -7.44 16.00
CA TYR A 385 9.80 -7.97 15.04
C TYR A 385 11.05 -7.09 14.93
N GLY A 386 10.86 -5.76 14.89
CA GLY A 386 11.99 -4.81 14.90
C GLY A 386 12.61 -4.51 13.53
N GLY A 387 13.79 -3.90 13.56
CA GLY A 387 14.48 -3.41 12.37
C GLY A 387 13.66 -2.41 11.56
N ALA A 388 13.88 -2.37 10.24
CA ALA A 388 13.18 -1.45 9.35
C ALA A 388 11.64 -1.60 9.37
N VAL A 389 11.12 -2.82 9.51
CA VAL A 389 9.66 -3.08 9.58
C VAL A 389 9.06 -2.43 10.83
N GLY A 390 9.65 -2.70 12.00
CA GLY A 390 9.15 -2.14 13.26
C GLY A 390 9.26 -0.62 13.32
N LEU A 391 10.28 -0.02 12.71
CA LEU A 391 10.41 1.44 12.62
C LEU A 391 9.29 2.08 11.79
N LEU A 392 8.88 1.44 10.69
CA LEU A 392 7.71 1.91 9.93
C LEU A 392 6.42 1.71 10.73
N ALA A 393 6.28 0.56 11.39
CA ALA A 393 5.11 0.23 12.21
C ALA A 393 4.92 1.15 13.41
N LEU A 394 5.99 1.76 13.93
CA LEU A 394 5.93 2.73 15.02
C LEU A 394 4.96 3.88 14.73
N ASN A 395 4.87 4.35 13.48
CA ASN A 395 3.92 5.40 13.09
C ASN A 395 2.47 4.95 13.25
N ALA A 396 2.15 3.73 12.81
CA ALA A 396 0.82 3.16 12.96
C ALA A 396 0.49 2.90 14.44
N LEU A 397 1.45 2.38 15.21
CA LEU A 397 1.29 2.17 16.65
C LEU A 397 1.02 3.49 17.38
N PHE A 398 1.74 4.56 17.03
CA PHE A 398 1.52 5.88 17.64
C PHE A 398 0.11 6.41 17.40
N VAL A 399 -0.42 6.24 16.17
CA VAL A 399 -1.80 6.62 15.87
C VAL A 399 -2.78 5.81 16.72
N LEU A 400 -2.56 4.49 16.87
CA LEU A 400 -3.37 3.65 17.77
C LEU A 400 -3.31 4.11 19.24
N MET A 401 -2.12 4.46 19.74
CA MET A 401 -1.95 4.94 21.10
C MET A 401 -2.60 6.31 21.33
N LYS A 402 -2.45 7.24 20.37
CA LYS A 402 -2.90 8.63 20.49
C LYS A 402 -4.41 8.79 20.26
N GLU A 403 -4.95 8.15 19.23
CA GLU A 403 -6.34 8.37 18.79
C GLU A 403 -7.29 7.32 19.34
N TYR A 404 -6.81 6.09 19.58
CA TYR A 404 -7.63 4.96 20.03
C TYR A 404 -7.29 4.50 21.45
N ASN A 405 -6.49 5.29 22.19
CA ASN A 405 -6.08 5.05 23.57
C ASN A 405 -5.54 3.64 23.83
N LEU A 406 -4.86 3.06 22.84
CA LEU A 406 -4.22 1.76 22.98
C LEU A 406 -3.00 1.89 23.91
N ASP A 407 -2.90 1.03 24.92
CA ASP A 407 -1.69 0.92 25.73
C ASP A 407 -0.77 -0.18 25.17
N TYR A 408 0.49 0.18 24.91
CA TYR A 408 1.50 -0.77 24.44
C TYR A 408 2.52 -1.02 25.55
N PRO A 409 2.66 -2.28 26.00
CA PRO A 409 3.46 -2.61 27.18
C PRO A 409 4.94 -2.27 26.96
N SER A 410 5.58 -1.68 27.97
CA SER A 410 7.02 -1.37 27.95
C SER A 410 7.47 -0.58 26.71
N PHE A 411 6.64 0.37 26.25
CA PHE A 411 6.89 1.19 25.06
C PHE A 411 8.31 1.74 24.96
N TYR A 412 8.84 2.35 26.03
CA TYR A 412 10.18 2.94 26.00
C TYR A 412 11.32 1.92 25.94
N THR A 413 11.14 0.74 26.52
CA THR A 413 12.09 -0.37 26.38
C THR A 413 12.16 -0.81 24.91
N ARG A 414 11.01 -0.88 24.24
CA ARG A 414 10.96 -1.17 22.81
C ARG A 414 11.56 -0.04 21.97
N LEU A 415 11.23 1.22 22.26
CA LEU A 415 11.82 2.39 21.60
C LEU A 415 13.35 2.40 21.75
N TYR A 416 13.87 1.99 22.90
CA TYR A 416 15.30 1.89 23.16
C TYR A 416 15.97 0.75 22.37
N ALA A 417 15.27 -0.36 22.16
CA ALA A 417 15.75 -1.47 21.33
C ALA A 417 15.85 -1.11 19.84
N PHE A 418 15.04 -0.15 19.36
CA PHE A 418 15.14 0.37 17.99
C PHE A 418 16.40 1.22 17.72
N LEU A 419 17.09 1.66 18.77
CA LEU A 419 18.40 2.29 18.65
C LEU A 419 19.48 1.22 18.45
N ASP A 420 19.43 0.57 17.29
CA ASP A 420 20.41 -0.41 16.86
C ASP A 420 21.57 0.23 16.09
N ARG A 421 22.53 -0.59 15.64
CA ARG A 421 23.70 -0.13 14.87
C ARG A 421 23.32 0.46 13.51
N ASP A 422 22.17 0.06 12.96
CA ASP A 422 21.78 0.39 11.58
C ASP A 422 20.87 1.62 11.51
N VAL A 423 20.22 2.02 12.61
CA VAL A 423 19.19 3.07 12.65
C VAL A 423 19.64 4.40 12.02
N LEU A 424 20.91 4.78 12.22
CA LEU A 424 21.49 6.01 11.67
C LEU A 424 21.85 5.88 10.17
N HIS A 425 21.93 4.68 9.64
CA HIS A 425 22.22 4.36 8.23
C HIS A 425 20.94 4.12 7.41
N LEU A 426 19.78 3.94 8.05
CA LEU A 426 18.51 3.70 7.36
C LEU A 426 18.03 4.90 6.55
N LYS A 427 17.41 4.62 5.39
CA LYS A 427 16.79 5.63 4.51
C LYS A 427 15.71 6.45 5.21
N HIS A 428 14.91 5.80 6.08
CA HIS A 428 13.77 6.42 6.75
C HIS A 428 14.08 6.94 8.17
N ARG A 429 15.36 7.18 8.48
CA ARG A 429 15.80 7.66 9.80
C ARG A 429 15.16 8.98 10.24
N ALA A 430 14.96 9.93 9.32
CA ALA A 430 14.33 11.22 9.60
C ALA A 430 12.92 11.05 10.21
N ARG A 431 12.12 10.15 9.61
CA ARG A 431 10.76 9.82 10.09
C ARG A 431 10.80 9.23 11.50
N PHE A 432 11.76 8.35 11.78
CA PHE A 432 11.92 7.76 13.11
C PHE A 432 12.36 8.81 14.16
N PHE A 433 13.32 9.67 13.85
CA PHE A 433 13.81 10.68 14.80
C PHE A 433 12.77 11.77 15.09
N ARG A 434 11.94 12.14 14.10
CA ARG A 434 10.77 13.01 14.34
C ARG A 434 9.82 12.42 15.38
N MET A 435 9.55 11.12 15.30
CA MET A 435 8.73 10.43 16.30
C MET A 435 9.44 10.31 17.65
N THR A 436 10.72 9.98 17.64
CA THR A 436 11.52 9.81 18.87
C THR A 436 11.62 11.11 19.65
N GLU A 437 11.78 12.25 18.96
CA GLU A 437 11.71 13.57 19.59
C GLU A 437 10.35 13.81 20.25
N LEU A 438 9.25 13.48 19.56
CA LEU A 438 7.91 13.61 20.11
C LEU A 438 7.73 12.75 21.35
N PHE A 439 8.18 11.49 21.32
CA PHE A 439 8.09 10.59 22.48
C PHE A 439 8.93 11.07 23.66
N LEU A 440 10.18 11.45 23.42
CA LEU A 440 11.10 11.93 24.47
C LEU A 440 10.82 13.38 24.89
N SER A 441 9.82 14.03 24.30
CA SER A 441 9.30 15.33 24.76
C SER A 441 8.26 15.25 25.87
N SER A 442 7.81 14.04 26.23
CA SER A 442 6.88 13.84 27.32
C SER A 442 7.45 14.32 28.66
N THR A 443 6.64 15.04 29.42
CA THR A 443 7.00 15.63 30.72
C THR A 443 7.11 14.60 31.86
N HIS A 444 6.50 13.42 31.69
CA HIS A 444 6.42 12.39 32.73
C HIS A 444 7.57 11.36 32.67
N LEU A 445 8.64 11.67 31.93
CA LEU A 445 9.77 10.75 31.77
C LEU A 445 10.82 10.95 32.86
N PRO A 446 11.32 9.86 33.49
CA PRO A 446 12.41 9.97 34.43
C PRO A 446 13.70 10.36 33.70
N ALA A 447 14.51 11.21 34.33
CA ALA A 447 15.78 11.67 33.74
C ALA A 447 16.72 10.50 33.38
N ASN A 448 16.69 9.39 34.12
CA ASN A 448 17.55 8.24 33.85
C ASN A 448 17.26 7.61 32.49
N LEU A 449 15.99 7.48 32.12
CA LEU A 449 15.59 6.99 30.82
C LEU A 449 16.17 7.88 29.71
N LEU A 450 16.02 9.19 29.82
CA LEU A 450 16.55 10.14 28.84
C LEU A 450 18.08 10.08 28.74
N ALA A 451 18.79 9.93 29.86
CA ALA A 451 20.24 9.73 29.88
C ALA A 451 20.65 8.51 29.05
N SER A 452 19.92 7.40 29.20
CA SER A 452 20.18 6.14 28.48
C SER A 452 19.99 6.28 26.98
N PHE A 453 18.95 7.00 26.55
CA PHE A 453 18.72 7.33 25.14
C PHE A 453 19.86 8.20 24.57
N ILE A 454 20.24 9.28 25.26
CA ILE A 454 21.32 10.16 24.80
C ILE A 454 22.65 9.42 24.73
N LYS A 455 23.01 8.66 25.77
CA LYS A 455 24.28 7.94 25.83
C LYS A 455 24.37 6.88 24.74
N ARG A 456 23.30 6.11 24.51
CA ARG A 456 23.25 5.14 23.40
C ARG A 456 23.35 5.84 22.04
N LEU A 457 22.59 6.91 21.81
CA LEU A 457 22.69 7.70 20.56
C LEU A 457 24.09 8.27 20.33
N SER A 458 24.74 8.75 21.39
CA SER A 458 26.10 9.30 21.31
C SER A 458 27.13 8.23 20.96
N ARG A 459 27.00 7.00 21.50
CA ARG A 459 27.82 5.86 21.09
C ARG A 459 27.57 5.43 19.65
N LEU A 460 26.32 5.39 19.22
CA LEU A 460 25.97 5.08 17.83
C LEU A 460 26.51 6.14 16.86
N ALA A 461 26.58 7.41 17.29
CA ALA A 461 27.09 8.51 16.48
C ALA A 461 28.56 8.36 16.07
N LEU A 462 29.38 7.63 16.85
CA LEU A 462 30.80 7.40 16.54
C LEU A 462 31.01 6.74 15.17
N ASN A 463 30.14 5.81 14.80
CA ASN A 463 30.19 5.08 13.53
C ASN A 463 29.22 5.65 12.49
N ALA A 464 28.54 6.75 12.80
CA ALA A 464 27.46 7.27 11.99
C ALA A 464 27.95 8.17 10.85
N PRO A 465 27.17 8.30 9.77
CA PRO A 465 27.46 9.26 8.71
C PRO A 465 27.32 10.71 9.24
N PRO A 466 28.04 11.69 8.66
CA PRO A 466 27.97 13.10 9.07
C PRO A 466 26.53 13.64 9.03
N ALA A 467 25.74 13.21 8.04
CA ALA A 467 24.33 13.56 7.93
C ALA A 467 23.50 13.12 9.15
N ALA A 468 23.86 12.01 9.79
CA ALA A 468 23.20 11.55 11.01
C ALA A 468 23.70 12.28 12.26
N ILE A 469 25.01 12.57 12.34
CA ILE A 469 25.59 13.32 13.47
C ILE A 469 24.96 14.72 13.58
N VAL A 470 24.71 15.38 12.44
CA VAL A 470 24.03 16.69 12.38
C VAL A 470 22.62 16.65 12.98
N MET A 471 21.93 15.50 12.99
CA MET A 471 20.65 15.33 13.70
C MET A 471 20.85 15.05 15.19
N VAL A 472 21.80 14.16 15.55
CA VAL A 472 22.02 13.71 16.93
C VAL A 472 22.47 14.85 17.86
N VAL A 473 23.25 15.80 17.34
CA VAL A 473 23.79 16.91 18.12
C VAL A 473 22.70 17.87 18.62
N PRO A 474 21.87 18.50 17.75
CA PRO A 474 20.72 19.31 18.18
C PRO A 474 19.73 18.51 19.04
N PHE A 475 19.52 17.23 18.73
CA PHE A 475 18.64 16.35 19.49
C PHE A 475 19.11 16.23 20.94
N THR A 476 20.41 15.94 21.13
CA THR A 476 21.02 15.85 22.45
C THR A 476 20.98 17.19 23.18
N TYR A 477 21.28 18.29 22.48
CA TYR A 477 21.19 19.65 23.05
C TYR A 477 19.78 19.94 23.60
N ASN A 478 18.73 19.65 22.83
CA ASN A 478 17.35 19.90 23.22
C ASN A 478 16.96 19.12 24.48
N VAL A 479 17.36 17.84 24.58
CA VAL A 479 17.06 17.03 25.76
C VAL A 479 17.81 17.51 27.00
N LEU A 480 19.11 17.83 26.87
CA LEU A 480 19.92 18.35 27.97
C LEU A 480 19.42 19.73 28.46
N LYS A 481 18.99 20.60 27.54
CA LYS A 481 18.42 21.90 27.89
C LYS A 481 17.09 21.77 28.63
N ARG A 482 16.25 20.81 28.23
CA ARG A 482 14.95 20.52 28.87
C ARG A 482 15.11 19.86 30.24
N HIS A 483 16.15 19.04 30.42
CA HIS A 483 16.42 18.30 31.66
C HIS A 483 17.81 18.65 32.22
N PRO A 484 17.95 19.76 32.96
CA PRO A 484 19.24 20.21 33.51
C PRO A 484 19.94 19.20 34.40
N ALA A 485 19.20 18.27 35.02
CA ALA A 485 19.77 17.15 35.77
C ALA A 485 20.79 16.35 34.94
N LEU A 486 20.64 16.28 33.61
CA LEU A 486 21.54 15.55 32.72
C LEU A 486 22.81 16.34 32.34
N MET A 487 22.92 17.61 32.74
CA MET A 487 24.09 18.44 32.41
C MET A 487 25.39 17.88 33.03
N HIS A 488 25.28 17.10 34.10
CA HIS A 488 26.41 16.39 34.71
C HIS A 488 27.09 15.40 33.75
N MET A 489 26.43 15.01 32.64
CA MET A 489 27.01 14.11 31.63
C MET A 489 28.00 14.84 30.70
N ILE A 490 27.91 16.17 30.61
CA ILE A 490 28.87 17.00 29.87
C ILE A 490 29.91 17.59 30.83
N HIS A 491 29.50 17.98 32.04
CA HIS A 491 30.36 18.64 33.00
C HIS A 491 30.21 18.00 34.39
N ARG A 492 31.20 17.21 34.79
CA ARG A 492 31.29 16.61 36.13
C ARG A 492 32.58 17.07 36.80
N THR A 493 32.46 17.61 38.01
CA THR A 493 33.61 18.08 38.82
C THR A 493 34.19 16.99 39.71
N ASP A 494 33.37 16.00 40.08
CA ASP A 494 33.69 15.00 41.09
C ASP A 494 33.88 13.63 40.42
N VAL A 495 35.11 13.32 40.01
CA VAL A 495 35.47 12.06 39.34
C VAL A 495 36.59 11.37 40.13
N ASP A 496 36.26 10.30 40.86
CA ASP A 496 37.24 9.52 41.61
C ASP A 496 38.16 8.69 40.69
N ASP A 497 37.61 8.10 39.63
CA ASP A 497 38.34 7.38 38.58
C ASP A 497 37.77 7.70 37.18
N PRO A 498 38.49 8.45 36.33
CA PRO A 498 38.03 8.84 35.00
C PRO A 498 38.11 7.71 33.96
N SER A 499 38.70 6.55 34.29
CA SER A 499 38.96 5.46 33.35
C SER A 499 37.83 4.43 33.24
N ASN A 500 36.92 4.37 34.22
CA ASN A 500 35.85 3.38 34.27
C ASN A 500 34.47 4.01 33.99
N ASP A 501 33.93 3.79 32.79
CA ASP A 501 32.57 4.23 32.41
C ASP A 501 31.53 3.24 32.95
N PRO A 502 30.63 3.63 33.87
CA PRO A 502 29.63 2.73 34.46
C PRO A 502 28.49 2.35 33.50
N TYR A 503 28.41 2.97 32.31
CA TYR A 503 27.31 2.71 31.38
C TYR A 503 27.36 1.29 30.80
N LEU A 504 26.23 0.57 30.92
CA LEU A 504 26.03 -0.77 30.39
C LEU A 504 25.40 -0.73 28.99
N PRO A 505 26.14 -1.04 27.91
CA PRO A 505 25.63 -0.93 26.54
C PRO A 505 24.59 -1.99 26.18
N ASP A 506 24.75 -3.22 26.69
CA ASP A 506 23.92 -4.38 26.33
C ASP A 506 22.62 -4.48 27.14
N GLU A 507 22.43 -3.58 28.10
CA GLU A 507 21.21 -3.53 28.91
C GLU A 507 20.00 -3.16 28.03
N LYS A 508 18.90 -3.88 28.22
CA LYS A 508 17.68 -3.71 27.42
C LYS A 508 16.76 -2.67 28.02
N ASN A 509 16.67 -2.61 29.35
CA ASN A 509 15.81 -1.67 30.03
C ASN A 509 16.54 -0.32 30.19
N PRO A 510 16.04 0.77 29.58
CA PRO A 510 16.69 2.08 29.67
C PRO A 510 16.77 2.62 31.11
N LEU A 511 15.99 2.09 32.06
CA LEU A 511 16.06 2.49 33.46
C LEU A 511 17.26 1.89 34.23
N HIS A 512 17.91 0.85 33.69
CA HIS A 512 18.97 0.10 34.40
C HIS A 512 20.36 0.25 33.77
N THR A 513 20.53 1.06 32.72
CA THR A 513 21.82 1.15 32.00
C THR A 513 22.89 1.98 32.72
N GLN A 514 22.57 2.60 33.86
CA GLN A 514 23.45 3.50 34.63
C GLN A 514 24.01 4.69 33.82
N ALA A 515 23.31 5.12 32.76
CA ALA A 515 23.79 6.18 31.87
C ALA A 515 23.93 7.55 32.56
N GLN A 516 23.14 7.83 33.60
CA GLN A 516 23.30 9.07 34.37
C GLN A 516 24.68 9.15 35.04
N HIS A 517 25.23 8.04 35.47
CA HIS A 517 26.56 8.03 36.10
C HIS A 517 27.69 8.04 35.07
N SER A 518 27.40 8.05 33.77
CA SER A 518 28.37 8.18 32.68
C SER A 518 28.54 9.64 32.20
N SER A 519 29.57 9.87 31.39
CA SER A 519 29.79 11.12 30.64
C SER A 519 29.65 10.91 29.12
N LEU A 520 29.57 11.98 28.33
CA LEU A 520 29.38 11.97 26.86
C LEU A 520 30.69 12.23 26.10
N TRP A 521 31.69 11.38 26.29
CA TRP A 521 32.99 11.48 25.57
C TRP A 521 32.86 11.31 24.06
N GLU A 522 31.82 10.61 23.62
CA GLU A 522 31.58 10.33 22.21
C GLU A 522 31.29 11.62 21.42
N LEU A 523 30.49 12.52 22.01
CA LEU A 523 30.23 13.84 21.41
C LEU A 523 31.49 14.71 21.43
N LEU A 524 32.30 14.63 22.47
CA LEU A 524 33.57 15.37 22.54
C LEU A 524 34.51 14.98 21.38
N SER A 525 34.56 13.70 21.04
CA SER A 525 35.40 13.17 19.96
C SER A 525 35.02 13.75 18.58
N HIS A 526 33.73 14.03 18.34
CA HIS A 526 33.27 14.64 17.09
C HIS A 526 33.73 16.11 16.90
N ARG A 527 34.39 16.74 17.89
CA ARG A 527 35.05 18.04 17.69
C ARG A 527 36.16 17.97 16.65
N ALA A 528 36.82 16.83 16.52
CA ALA A 528 37.88 16.57 15.53
C ALA A 528 37.34 15.88 14.25
N HIS A 529 36.04 16.00 13.96
CA HIS A 529 35.43 15.41 12.77
C HIS A 529 35.92 16.10 11.49
N TYR A 530 36.16 15.30 10.44
CA TYR A 530 36.70 15.77 9.15
C TYR A 530 35.81 16.83 8.46
N HIS A 531 34.49 16.67 8.57
CA HIS A 531 33.55 17.66 8.04
C HIS A 531 33.41 18.84 9.01
N SER A 532 33.75 20.04 8.53
CA SER A 532 33.76 21.26 9.35
C SER A 532 32.39 21.60 9.95
N GLY A 533 31.29 21.36 9.23
CA GLY A 533 29.93 21.64 9.71
C GLY A 533 29.60 20.87 11.00
N VAL A 534 29.93 19.58 11.03
CA VAL A 534 29.79 18.72 12.22
C VAL A 534 30.70 19.20 13.35
N SER A 535 31.99 19.43 13.07
CA SER A 535 32.96 19.91 14.07
C SER A 535 32.50 21.22 14.73
N THR A 536 32.02 22.19 13.95
CA THR A 536 31.50 23.45 14.48
C THR A 536 30.21 23.27 15.27
N LEU A 537 29.30 22.41 14.83
CA LEU A 537 28.03 22.18 15.49
C LEU A 537 28.23 21.49 16.85
N VAL A 538 29.19 20.57 16.97
CA VAL A 538 29.49 19.88 18.24
C VAL A 538 30.10 20.81 19.28
N LYS A 539 30.82 21.86 18.86
CA LYS A 539 31.43 22.85 19.79
C LYS A 539 30.40 23.59 20.65
N ILE A 540 29.12 23.57 20.28
CA ILE A 540 28.02 24.15 21.10
C ILE A 540 27.97 23.56 22.51
N PHE A 541 28.44 22.32 22.70
CA PHE A 541 28.48 21.68 24.02
C PHE A 541 29.64 22.17 24.90
N SER A 542 30.65 22.82 24.31
CA SER A 542 31.74 23.48 25.03
C SER A 542 31.44 24.95 25.32
N GLU A 543 30.44 25.52 24.63
CA GLU A 543 29.97 26.89 24.81
C GLU A 543 28.79 26.94 25.80
N ALA A 544 28.47 28.14 26.29
CA ALA A 544 27.31 28.31 27.15
C ALA A 544 26.00 28.08 26.36
N PHE A 545 25.04 27.36 26.98
CA PHE A 545 23.73 27.04 26.39
C PHE A 545 22.81 28.28 26.32
N THR A 546 23.12 29.19 25.40
CA THR A 546 22.40 30.46 25.20
C THR A 546 21.11 30.30 24.38
N LYS A 547 21.08 29.32 23.46
CA LYS A 547 19.89 29.08 22.62
C LYS A 547 18.79 28.34 23.40
N PRO A 548 17.51 28.71 23.25
CA PRO A 548 16.40 28.03 23.91
C PRO A 548 16.23 26.58 23.43
N GLY A 549 16.52 26.31 22.15
CA GLY A 549 16.46 25.00 21.53
C GLY A 549 16.72 25.12 20.02
N TYR A 550 16.88 23.99 19.36
CA TYR A 550 17.02 23.88 17.91
C TYR A 550 15.75 23.26 17.32
N ALA A 551 15.26 23.79 16.20
CA ALA A 551 14.17 23.17 15.45
C ALA A 551 14.70 21.93 14.73
N MET A 552 14.19 20.75 15.07
CA MET A 552 14.73 19.49 14.55
C MET A 552 14.51 19.33 13.04
N GLU A 553 13.37 19.80 12.52
CA GLU A 553 13.00 19.70 11.10
C GLU A 553 14.07 20.25 10.16
N ASP A 554 14.82 21.26 10.59
CA ASP A 554 15.91 21.86 9.80
C ASP A 554 17.11 20.91 9.62
N PHE A 555 17.24 19.89 10.46
CA PHE A 555 18.39 18.98 10.51
C PHE A 555 18.06 17.54 10.08
N LEU A 556 16.79 17.14 10.03
CA LEU A 556 16.38 15.73 9.84
C LEU A 556 16.65 15.15 8.44
N ASP A 557 16.50 15.96 7.39
CA ASP A 557 16.48 15.48 6.00
C ASP A 557 17.82 15.62 5.25
N HIS A 558 18.92 15.79 5.98
CA HIS A 558 20.24 15.84 5.36
C HIS A 558 20.70 14.47 4.85
N THR A 559 21.30 14.49 3.66
CA THR A 559 21.94 13.36 2.99
C THR A 559 23.33 13.74 2.50
N TYR A 560 24.13 12.76 2.06
CA TYR A 560 25.41 13.06 1.42
C TYR A 560 25.25 13.95 0.18
N GLY A 561 24.17 13.75 -0.60
CA GLY A 561 23.86 14.58 -1.76
C GLY A 561 23.65 16.04 -1.36
N THR A 562 22.79 16.31 -0.38
CA THR A 562 22.54 17.67 0.08
C THR A 562 23.79 18.31 0.68
N LEU A 563 24.59 17.56 1.45
CA LEU A 563 25.84 18.07 2.03
C LEU A 563 26.84 18.46 0.94
N PHE A 564 27.00 17.61 -0.07
CA PHE A 564 27.86 17.90 -1.21
C PHE A 564 27.38 19.13 -1.99
N GLU A 565 26.08 19.20 -2.32
CA GLU A 565 25.49 20.34 -3.02
C GLU A 565 25.66 21.65 -2.23
N THR A 566 25.54 21.61 -0.90
CA THR A 566 25.75 22.80 -0.06
C THR A 566 27.20 23.29 -0.10
N GLU A 567 28.17 22.39 -0.14
CA GLU A 567 29.59 22.78 -0.23
C GLU A 567 29.97 23.21 -1.66
N ALA A 568 29.45 22.52 -2.68
CA ALA A 568 29.70 22.83 -4.09
C ALA A 568 29.13 24.21 -4.49
N ASN A 569 27.96 24.57 -3.97
CA ASN A 569 27.32 25.86 -4.22
C ASN A 569 27.83 26.98 -3.29
N ARG A 570 28.76 26.68 -2.38
CA ARG A 570 29.28 27.65 -1.44
C ARG A 570 30.09 28.71 -2.18
N LYS A 571 29.73 29.99 -1.97
CA LYS A 571 30.51 31.11 -2.52
C LYS A 571 31.90 31.13 -1.90
N ILE A 572 32.92 30.87 -2.72
CA ILE A 572 34.33 30.96 -2.35
C ILE A 572 34.65 32.44 -2.10
N LYS A 573 34.72 32.84 -0.83
CA LYS A 573 35.02 34.24 -0.42
C LYS A 573 36.52 34.54 -0.33
N LYS A 574 37.33 33.50 -0.15
CA LYS A 574 38.79 33.57 -0.06
C LYS A 574 39.34 32.51 -0.99
N GLU A 575 40.38 32.85 -1.73
CA GLU A 575 41.09 31.87 -2.55
C GLU A 575 41.54 30.69 -1.66
N PRO A 576 41.39 29.44 -2.14
CA PRO A 576 41.81 28.29 -1.37
C PRO A 576 43.31 28.41 -1.09
N ALA A 577 43.69 28.20 0.18
CA ALA A 577 45.09 28.18 0.55
C ALA A 577 45.76 27.00 -0.17
N LEU A 578 46.58 27.30 -1.17
CA LEU A 578 47.47 26.31 -1.74
C LEU A 578 48.49 25.96 -0.65
N ALA A 579 48.73 24.66 -0.46
CA ALA A 579 49.74 24.17 0.47
C ALA A 579 51.16 24.42 -0.11
N VAL A 580 51.52 25.69 -0.29
CA VAL A 580 52.83 26.12 -0.84
C VAL A 580 53.97 25.83 0.15
N GLY A 581 53.64 25.53 1.42
CA GLY A 581 54.59 25.18 2.48
C GLY A 581 54.83 23.69 2.69
N VAL A 582 54.29 22.79 1.85
CA VAL A 582 54.80 21.41 1.79
C VAL A 582 56.01 21.46 0.86
N GLU A 583 57.13 21.89 1.40
CA GLU A 583 58.41 21.88 0.69
C GLU A 583 58.69 20.45 0.22
N LYS A 584 58.59 20.25 -1.10
CA LYS A 584 59.13 19.11 -1.83
C LYS A 584 58.92 17.75 -1.13
N VAL A 585 57.70 17.22 -1.15
CA VAL A 585 57.54 15.75 -1.23
C VAL A 585 58.12 15.35 -2.59
N ARG A 586 59.45 15.16 -2.62
CA ARG A 586 60.23 14.95 -3.84
C ARG A 586 59.89 13.63 -4.51
N GLU A 587 59.15 12.75 -3.85
CA GLU A 587 58.72 11.46 -4.36
C GLU A 587 57.28 11.17 -3.91
N LEU A 588 56.30 11.55 -4.74
CA LEU A 588 54.89 11.18 -4.50
C LEU A 588 54.66 9.68 -4.69
N PHE A 589 55.47 9.00 -5.51
CA PHE A 589 55.44 7.55 -5.75
C PHE A 589 56.84 7.01 -6.11
N PRO A 590 57.78 6.84 -5.17
CA PRO A 590 59.07 6.23 -5.48
C PRO A 590 58.94 4.72 -5.69
N VAL A 591 59.42 4.24 -6.82
CA VAL A 591 59.61 2.81 -7.10
C VAL A 591 60.79 2.32 -6.26
N ALA A 592 60.63 1.19 -5.57
CA ALA A 592 61.73 0.54 -4.85
C ALA A 592 62.88 0.20 -5.81
N GLY A 593 63.89 1.06 -5.90
CA GLY A 593 65.03 0.85 -6.80
C GLY A 593 66.04 1.99 -6.96
N ALA A 594 65.81 3.20 -6.45
CA ALA A 594 66.81 4.28 -6.51
C ALA A 594 67.59 4.39 -5.18
N ALA A 595 68.46 3.41 -4.93
CA ALA A 595 69.58 3.62 -4.03
C ALA A 595 70.64 4.46 -4.76
N GLY A 596 70.98 5.62 -4.20
CA GLY A 596 72.16 6.39 -4.63
C GLY A 596 72.13 7.84 -4.17
N GLU A 597 72.82 8.10 -3.04
CA GLU A 597 73.54 9.35 -2.70
C GLU A 597 72.70 10.65 -2.74
N GLU A 598 72.39 11.33 -1.62
CA GLU A 598 73.30 12.05 -0.74
C GLU A 598 72.59 12.35 0.59
N GLU A 599 73.27 12.10 1.71
CA GLU A 599 72.91 12.61 3.02
C GLU A 599 73.23 14.11 3.07
N GLU A 600 72.20 14.96 3.11
CA GLU A 600 72.32 16.29 3.74
C GLU A 600 71.26 16.45 4.83
N GLU A 601 71.71 17.06 5.92
CA GLU A 601 71.13 17.06 7.26
C GLU A 601 69.67 17.54 7.34
N GLY A 602 68.87 16.80 8.12
CA GLY A 602 67.96 17.47 9.06
C GLY A 602 66.46 17.48 8.79
N VAL A 603 65.87 16.57 8.01
CA VAL A 603 64.42 16.28 8.12
C VAL A 603 64.16 14.80 7.86
N ARG A 604 63.80 14.02 8.90
CA ARG A 604 63.13 12.73 8.68
C ARG A 604 61.76 13.03 8.11
N VAL A 605 61.63 13.02 6.78
CA VAL A 605 60.32 12.99 6.13
C VAL A 605 59.74 11.62 6.49
N GLU A 606 58.69 11.60 7.32
CA GLU A 606 57.90 10.36 7.53
C GLU A 606 57.51 9.84 6.15
N SER A 607 57.92 8.60 5.84
CA SER A 607 57.55 7.93 4.60
C SER A 607 56.03 7.93 4.49
N ASP A 608 55.52 8.23 3.30
CA ASP A 608 54.08 8.18 3.05
C ASP A 608 53.58 6.74 3.29
N VAL A 609 52.65 6.58 4.22
CA VAL A 609 52.03 5.29 4.58
C VAL A 609 51.45 4.59 3.34
N VAL A 610 51.04 5.36 2.34
CA VAL A 610 50.57 4.82 1.06
C VAL A 610 51.70 4.09 0.32
N ASN A 611 52.91 4.65 0.27
CA ASN A 611 54.08 4.05 -0.37
C ASN A 611 54.60 2.81 0.39
N GLU A 612 54.40 2.75 1.70
CA GLU A 612 54.73 1.55 2.50
C GLU A 612 53.78 0.37 2.24
N LEU A 613 52.51 0.67 1.97
CA LEU A 613 51.45 -0.33 1.81
C LEU A 613 51.18 -0.72 0.35
N TRP A 614 51.52 0.14 -0.60
CA TRP A 614 51.23 -0.04 -2.02
C TRP A 614 52.52 -0.05 -2.85
N VAL A 615 52.69 -1.11 -3.64
CA VAL A 615 53.74 -1.16 -4.65
C VAL A 615 53.25 -0.42 -5.89
N PHE A 616 53.87 0.70 -6.18
CA PHE A 616 53.70 1.43 -7.44
C PHE A 616 54.67 0.84 -8.46
N ALA A 617 54.17 -0.03 -9.33
CA ALA A 617 54.94 -0.68 -10.39
C ALA A 617 54.94 0.13 -11.69
#